data_AF-A0A5C5YFB8-F1
#
_entry.id   AF-A0A5C5YFB8-F1
#
_cell.length_a   1.000
_cell.length_b   1.000
_cell.length_c   1.000
_cell.angle_alpha   90.00
_cell.angle_beta   90.00
_cell.angle_gamma   90.00
#
_symmetry.space_group_name_H-M   'P 1'
#
loop_
_entity.id
_entity.type
_entity.pdbx_description
1 polymer ?
#
loop_
_entity_poly.entity_id
_entity_poly.type
_entity_poly.pdbx_seq_one_letter_code
_entity_poly.pdbx_strand_id
1 'polypeptide(L)'
;MKVQTMSAQTQTKKTIQPSDCSATTARHDNRAATPLNPAIQRAWKLIKQDNYLGAANVLITAGRDPQVRNTLGVCFMRAGRAESAAELYRGFVLMQGSLRERPNICNAYKRNFATALFMNGLPSGALSVLRDTREPSHPRAIQLYAAIKDWEKSLPWFQRLDWILNGVEPANSSISLQFEPGEFDFD
;
A
#
# COMPACT_ATOMS: atom_id res chain seq x y z
N MET A 1 -30.34 -52.88 -11.43
CA MET A 1 -29.26 -51.89 -11.57
C MET A 1 -29.90 -50.54 -11.86
N LYS A 2 -29.91 -49.60 -10.90
CA LYS A 2 -30.47 -48.24 -11.07
C LYS A 2 -29.30 -47.27 -11.23
N VAL A 3 -29.23 -46.60 -12.38
CA VAL A 3 -28.23 -45.59 -12.70
C VAL A 3 -28.68 -44.26 -12.09
N GLN A 4 -27.84 -43.68 -11.24
CA GLN A 4 -28.10 -42.44 -10.52
C GLN A 4 -27.40 -41.29 -11.26
N THR A 5 -28.19 -40.41 -11.86
CA THR A 5 -27.73 -39.23 -12.61
C THR A 5 -27.34 -38.12 -11.65
N MET A 6 -26.07 -37.67 -11.68
CA MET A 6 -25.59 -36.52 -10.92
C MET A 6 -25.87 -35.22 -11.68
N SER A 7 -26.59 -34.31 -11.02
CA SER A 7 -26.91 -32.97 -11.53
C SER A 7 -25.87 -31.97 -11.01
N ALA A 8 -25.23 -31.23 -11.92
CA ALA A 8 -24.21 -30.23 -11.61
C ALA A 8 -24.88 -28.88 -11.29
N GLN A 9 -24.69 -28.39 -10.05
CA GLN A 9 -25.12 -27.05 -9.65
C GLN A 9 -24.02 -26.03 -9.95
N THR A 10 -24.34 -25.09 -10.84
CA THR A 10 -23.48 -23.95 -11.20
C THR A 10 -23.55 -22.88 -10.11
N GLN A 11 -22.48 -22.70 -9.34
CA GLN A 11 -22.37 -21.63 -8.35
C GLN A 11 -22.05 -20.29 -9.04
N THR A 12 -22.95 -19.33 -8.89
CA THR A 12 -22.79 -17.93 -9.31
C THR A 12 -21.78 -17.21 -8.43
N LYS A 13 -20.67 -16.79 -9.03
CA LYS A 13 -19.56 -16.09 -8.38
C LYS A 13 -19.99 -14.66 -7.99
N LYS A 14 -20.27 -14.46 -6.70
CA LYS A 14 -20.59 -13.14 -6.13
C LYS A 14 -19.31 -12.28 -6.09
N THR A 15 -19.23 -11.26 -6.94
CA THR A 15 -18.13 -10.29 -6.96
C THR A 15 -18.17 -9.46 -5.68
N ILE A 16 -17.23 -9.71 -4.76
CA ILE A 16 -17.02 -8.89 -3.56
C ILE A 16 -16.22 -7.64 -4.01
N GLN A 17 -16.85 -6.48 -3.95
CA GLN A 17 -16.19 -5.19 -4.17
C GLN A 17 -15.39 -4.82 -2.90
N PRO A 18 -14.09 -4.48 -3.02
CA PRO A 18 -13.32 -3.90 -1.93
C PRO A 18 -13.95 -2.57 -1.51
N SER A 19 -13.95 -2.31 -0.20
CA SER A 19 -14.40 -1.05 0.39
C SER A 19 -13.37 0.05 0.17
N ASP A 20 -13.76 1.10 -0.54
CA ASP A 20 -13.03 2.38 -0.57
C ASP A 20 -13.03 2.97 0.84
N CYS A 21 -11.89 2.90 1.54
CA CYS A 21 -11.67 3.72 2.73
C CYS A 21 -11.20 5.09 2.23
N SER A 22 -12.19 5.92 1.87
CA SER A 22 -12.09 7.36 1.70
C SER A 22 -10.93 7.87 0.85
N ALA A 23 -11.09 7.81 -0.49
CA ALA A 23 -10.51 8.81 -1.37
C ALA A 23 -11.57 9.88 -1.63
N THR A 24 -11.42 11.04 -1.00
CA THR A 24 -12.36 12.17 -1.08
C THR A 24 -12.34 12.79 -2.48
N THR A 25 -13.17 12.25 -3.39
CA THR A 25 -13.71 13.02 -4.52
C THR A 25 -15.10 13.51 -4.13
N ALA A 26 -15.16 14.75 -3.65
CA ALA A 26 -16.29 15.67 -3.61
C ALA A 26 -17.68 15.12 -4.03
N ARG A 27 -18.25 14.22 -3.22
CA ARG A 27 -19.70 13.95 -3.20
C ARG A 27 -20.16 13.98 -1.75
N HIS A 28 -20.95 15.00 -1.45
CA HIS A 28 -21.76 15.15 -0.25
C HIS A 28 -22.63 13.91 -0.06
N ASP A 29 -22.18 12.96 0.76
CA ASP A 29 -23.05 12.00 1.42
C ASP A 29 -22.64 11.94 2.89
N ASN A 30 -23.62 12.13 3.77
CA ASN A 30 -23.52 12.13 5.23
C ASN A 30 -23.10 10.76 5.79
N ARG A 31 -21.91 10.27 5.42
CA ARG A 31 -21.33 9.06 6.00
C ARG A 31 -20.65 9.48 7.30
N ALA A 32 -21.25 9.12 8.43
CA ALA A 32 -20.70 9.35 9.76
C ALA A 32 -19.21 8.96 9.77
N ALA A 33 -18.33 9.91 10.07
CA ALA A 33 -16.90 9.68 10.13
C ALA A 33 -16.62 8.50 11.06
N THR A 34 -15.88 7.51 10.59
CA THR A 34 -15.51 6.37 11.43
C THR A 34 -14.69 6.92 12.60
N PRO A 35 -15.06 6.61 13.86
CA PRO A 35 -14.38 7.17 15.02
C PRO A 35 -12.90 6.79 14.99
N LEU A 36 -12.03 7.81 15.01
CA LEU A 36 -10.59 7.65 14.93
C LEU A 36 -10.08 6.84 16.12
N ASN A 37 -9.26 5.82 15.86
CA ASN A 37 -8.68 4.98 16.91
C ASN A 37 -7.94 5.86 17.95
N PRO A 38 -8.15 5.65 19.26
CA PRO A 38 -7.54 6.47 20.31
C PRO A 38 -6.00 6.45 20.29
N ALA A 39 -5.38 5.39 19.77
CA ALA A 39 -3.93 5.37 19.58
C ALA A 39 -3.47 6.34 18.48
N ILE A 40 -4.23 6.42 17.38
CA ILE A 40 -3.96 7.38 16.30
C ILE A 40 -4.12 8.81 16.80
N GLN A 41 -5.15 9.07 17.62
CA GLN A 41 -5.35 10.38 18.25
C GLN A 41 -4.14 10.81 19.11
N ARG A 42 -3.56 9.88 19.89
CA ARG A 42 -2.33 10.16 20.66
C ARG A 42 -1.12 10.40 19.76
N ALA A 43 -0.97 9.58 18.71
CA ALA A 43 0.12 9.71 17.75
C ALA A 43 0.02 11.01 16.92
N TRP A 44 -1.19 11.53 16.70
CA TRP A 44 -1.43 12.72 15.87
C TRP A 44 -0.65 13.95 16.30
N LYS A 45 -0.54 14.19 17.62
CA LYS A 45 0.27 15.30 18.14
C LYS A 45 1.73 15.19 17.73
N LEU A 46 2.28 13.97 17.73
CA LEU A 46 3.66 13.69 17.36
C LEU A 46 3.85 13.78 15.84
N ILE A 47 2.88 13.30 15.06
CA ILE A 47 2.86 13.42 13.60
C ILE A 47 2.88 14.89 13.17
N LYS A 48 2.06 15.75 13.80
CA LYS A 48 2.06 17.20 13.56
C LYS A 48 3.36 17.92 13.90
N GLN A 49 4.23 17.29 14.69
CA GLN A 49 5.53 17.80 15.09
C GLN A 49 6.67 17.17 14.27
N ASP A 50 6.35 16.44 13.19
CA ASP A 50 7.29 15.64 12.40
C ASP A 50 8.07 14.60 13.22
N ASN A 51 7.59 14.27 14.43
CA ASN A 51 8.18 13.24 15.28
C ASN A 51 7.61 11.86 14.94
N TYR A 52 7.93 11.39 13.72
CA TYR A 52 7.44 10.13 13.17
C TYR A 52 7.91 8.91 13.96
N LEU A 53 9.15 8.93 14.49
CA LEU A 53 9.65 7.85 15.35
C LEU A 53 8.89 7.78 16.67
N GLY A 54 8.62 8.93 17.31
CA GLY A 54 7.78 8.99 18.50
C GLY A 54 6.36 8.49 18.24
N ALA A 55 5.76 8.91 17.12
CA ALA A 55 4.44 8.43 16.70
C ALA A 55 4.43 6.91 16.48
N ALA A 56 5.45 6.37 15.80
CA ALA A 56 5.59 4.94 15.56
C ALA A 56 5.68 4.13 16.87
N ASN A 57 6.39 4.64 17.88
CA ASN A 57 6.49 4.00 19.19
C ASN A 57 5.14 3.93 19.93
N VAL A 58 4.25 4.91 19.73
CA VAL A 58 2.88 4.87 20.28
C VAL A 58 2.01 3.85 19.54
N LEU A 59 2.18 3.76 18.22
CA LEU A 59 1.33 2.93 17.36
C LEU A 59 1.71 1.45 17.38
N ILE A 60 2.97 1.10 17.61
CA ILE A 60 3.43 -0.30 17.59
C ILE A 60 2.72 -1.16 18.64
N THR A 61 2.38 -0.58 19.79
CA THR A 61 1.67 -1.27 20.88
C THR A 61 0.14 -1.24 20.75
N ALA A 62 -0.40 -0.53 19.74
CA ALA A 62 -1.83 -0.29 19.60
C ALA A 62 -2.62 -1.40 18.90
N GLY A 63 -1.95 -2.47 18.45
CA GLY A 63 -2.59 -3.71 18.00
C GLY A 63 -2.44 -4.02 16.50
N ARG A 64 -3.45 -4.70 15.95
CA ARG A 64 -3.47 -5.19 14.56
C ARG A 64 -4.57 -4.55 13.70
N ASP A 65 -5.18 -3.49 14.20
CA ASP A 65 -6.15 -2.72 13.44
C ASP A 65 -5.50 -2.17 12.15
N PRO A 66 -6.11 -2.38 10.97
CA PRO A 66 -5.52 -1.95 9.69
C PRO A 66 -5.24 -0.44 9.62
N GLN A 67 -6.07 0.39 10.24
CA GLN A 67 -5.89 1.84 10.24
C GLN A 67 -4.65 2.24 11.05
N VAL A 68 -4.49 1.64 12.23
CA VAL A 68 -3.30 1.80 13.08
C VAL A 68 -2.05 1.32 12.33
N ARG A 69 -2.13 0.15 11.68
CA ARG A 69 -1.02 -0.44 10.92
C ARG A 69 -0.63 0.42 9.72
N ASN A 70 -1.61 0.98 9.01
CA ASN A 70 -1.37 1.91 7.92
C ASN A 70 -0.66 3.18 8.42
N THR A 71 -1.18 3.79 9.49
CA THR A 71 -0.58 4.98 10.11
C THR A 71 0.87 4.73 10.55
N LEU A 72 1.13 3.57 11.16
CA LEU A 72 2.45 3.14 11.57
C LEU A 72 3.40 2.98 10.36
N GLY A 73 2.91 2.38 9.27
CA GLY A 73 3.67 2.22 8.04
C GLY A 73 4.07 3.56 7.41
N VAL A 74 3.15 4.53 7.37
CA VAL A 74 3.45 5.90 6.92
C VAL A 74 4.50 6.55 7.82
N CYS A 75 4.38 6.41 9.14
CA CYS A 75 5.40 6.94 10.07
C CYS A 75 6.78 6.31 9.82
N PHE A 76 6.85 5.00 9.57
CA PHE A 76 8.12 4.35 9.24
C PHE A 76 8.72 4.88 7.92
N MET A 77 7.92 5.04 6.87
CA MET A 77 8.39 5.60 5.60
C MET A 77 8.94 7.03 5.80
N ARG A 78 8.19 7.91 6.48
CA ARG A 78 8.62 9.29 6.73
C ARG A 78 9.82 9.41 7.68
N ALA A 79 10.04 8.40 8.53
CA ALA A 79 11.24 8.29 9.36
C ALA A 79 12.44 7.63 8.63
N GLY A 80 12.35 7.37 7.32
CA GLY A 80 13.41 6.73 6.54
C GLY A 80 13.57 5.22 6.77
N ARG A 81 12.62 4.56 7.44
CA ARG A 81 12.63 3.12 7.74
C ARG A 81 11.77 2.34 6.73
N ALA A 82 12.09 2.47 5.45
CA ALA A 82 11.33 1.88 4.35
C ALA A 82 11.20 0.34 4.45
N GLU A 83 12.27 -0.34 4.85
CA GLU A 83 12.29 -1.79 5.06
C GLU A 83 11.23 -2.22 6.09
N SER A 84 11.23 -1.59 7.27
CA SER A 84 10.27 -1.87 8.33
C SER A 84 8.83 -1.57 7.90
N ALA A 85 8.62 -0.53 7.09
CA ALA A 85 7.31 -0.24 6.51
C ALA A 85 6.87 -1.36 5.54
N ALA A 86 7.75 -1.79 4.63
CA ALA A 86 7.46 -2.83 3.65
C ALA A 86 7.12 -4.17 4.33
N GLU A 87 7.87 -4.56 5.37
CA GLU A 87 7.56 -5.75 6.17
C GLU A 87 6.21 -5.65 6.86
N LEU A 88 5.92 -4.49 7.47
CA LEU A 88 4.65 -4.24 8.14
C LEU A 88 3.47 -4.40 7.17
N TYR A 89 3.52 -3.73 6.03
CA TYR A 89 2.47 -3.79 5.01
C TYR A 89 2.33 -5.20 4.43
N ARG A 90 3.43 -5.90 4.14
CA ARG A 90 3.40 -7.29 3.69
C ARG A 90 2.57 -8.18 4.61
N GLY A 91 2.66 -7.95 5.93
CA GLY A 91 1.93 -8.72 6.94
C GLY A 91 0.39 -8.59 6.88
N PHE A 92 -0.15 -7.49 6.35
CA PHE A 92 -1.61 -7.26 6.35
C PHE A 92 -2.23 -6.92 4.98
N VAL A 93 -1.45 -6.46 4.01
CA VAL A 93 -1.91 -6.22 2.63
C VAL A 93 -1.92 -7.53 1.83
N LEU A 94 -0.97 -8.44 2.07
CA LEU A 94 -0.92 -9.73 1.40
C LEU A 94 -1.63 -10.84 2.20
N MET A 95 -2.08 -11.86 1.47
CA MET A 95 -2.51 -13.13 2.07
C MET A 95 -1.29 -13.85 2.65
N GLN A 96 -1.45 -14.46 3.83
CA GLN A 96 -0.36 -15.20 4.47
C GLN A 96 0.11 -16.35 3.55
N GLY A 97 1.43 -16.50 3.40
CA GLY A 97 2.03 -17.51 2.53
C GLY A 97 1.84 -17.28 1.03
N SER A 98 1.41 -16.07 0.62
CA SER A 98 1.16 -15.73 -0.78
C SER A 98 1.71 -14.35 -1.12
N LEU A 99 1.98 -14.15 -2.42
CA LEU A 99 2.23 -12.82 -2.99
C LEU A 99 0.94 -12.14 -3.47
N ARG A 100 -0.23 -12.77 -3.26
CA ARG A 100 -1.52 -12.20 -3.61
C ARG A 100 -2.03 -11.25 -2.54
N GLU A 101 -2.60 -10.14 -2.98
CA GLU A 101 -3.24 -9.16 -2.12
C GLU A 101 -4.52 -9.69 -1.47
N ARG A 102 -4.85 -9.18 -0.29
CA ARG A 102 -6.15 -9.42 0.34
C ARG A 102 -7.24 -8.65 -0.41
N PRO A 103 -8.35 -9.28 -0.79
CA PRO A 103 -9.37 -8.65 -1.63
C PRO A 103 -10.12 -7.49 -0.93
N ASN A 104 -10.16 -7.48 0.41
CA ASN A 104 -10.95 -6.52 1.19
C ASN A 104 -10.09 -5.44 1.86
N ILE A 105 -8.86 -5.24 1.40
CA ILE A 105 -7.98 -4.20 1.94
C ILE A 105 -8.16 -2.90 1.16
N CYS A 106 -8.12 -1.76 1.85
CA CYS A 106 -8.25 -0.46 1.22
C CYS A 106 -7.16 -0.22 0.17
N ASN A 107 -7.52 0.39 -0.96
CA ASN A 107 -6.58 0.80 -2.00
C ASN A 107 -5.52 1.79 -1.49
N ALA A 108 -5.85 2.64 -0.51
CA ALA A 108 -4.86 3.52 0.14
C ALA A 108 -3.72 2.73 0.80
N TYR A 109 -4.06 1.62 1.47
CA TYR A 109 -3.05 0.78 2.14
C TYR A 109 -2.17 0.06 1.12
N LYS A 110 -2.72 -0.29 -0.05
CA LYS A 110 -1.96 -0.86 -1.18
C LYS A 110 -1.00 0.16 -1.78
N ARG A 111 -1.46 1.40 -2.00
CA ARG A 111 -0.58 2.49 -2.49
C ARG A 111 0.54 2.80 -1.51
N ASN A 112 0.26 2.78 -0.20
CA ASN A 112 1.30 2.94 0.81
C ASN A 112 2.27 1.75 0.84
N PHE A 113 1.78 0.53 0.63
CA PHE A 113 2.64 -0.63 0.48
C PHE A 113 3.55 -0.53 -0.76
N ALA A 114 3.00 -0.15 -1.91
CA ALA A 114 3.78 0.09 -3.12
C ALA A 114 4.83 1.19 -2.90
N THR A 115 4.48 2.27 -2.19
CA THR A 115 5.41 3.34 -1.82
C THR A 115 6.56 2.79 -0.97
N ALA A 116 6.25 1.98 0.06
CA ALA A 116 7.26 1.37 0.92
C ALA A 116 8.19 0.42 0.15
N LEU A 117 7.64 -0.42 -0.74
CA LEU A 117 8.43 -1.30 -1.61
C LEU A 117 9.37 -0.50 -2.50
N PHE A 118 8.88 0.55 -3.14
CA PHE A 118 9.71 1.39 -3.99
C PHE A 118 10.82 2.05 -3.18
N MET A 119 10.53 2.67 -2.03
CA MET A 119 11.57 3.24 -1.16
C MET A 119 12.58 2.20 -0.66
N ASN A 120 12.17 0.93 -0.56
CA ASN A 120 13.03 -0.18 -0.16
C ASN A 120 13.83 -0.80 -1.32
N GLY A 121 13.89 -0.16 -2.49
CA GLY A 121 14.64 -0.69 -3.63
C GLY A 121 13.94 -1.79 -4.41
N LEU A 122 12.62 -1.96 -4.24
CA LEU A 122 11.83 -3.04 -4.87
C LEU A 122 10.79 -2.49 -5.88
N PRO A 123 11.22 -1.83 -6.97
CA PRO A 123 10.33 -1.23 -7.96
C PRO A 123 9.42 -2.24 -8.68
N SER A 124 9.87 -3.48 -8.91
CA SER A 124 9.01 -4.51 -9.52
C SER A 124 7.83 -4.85 -8.61
N GLY A 125 8.10 -4.99 -7.31
CA GLY A 125 7.08 -5.20 -6.30
C GLY A 125 6.09 -4.04 -6.24
N ALA A 126 6.59 -2.81 -6.24
CA ALA A 126 5.76 -1.61 -6.23
C ALA A 126 4.82 -1.53 -7.46
N LEU A 127 5.35 -1.77 -8.66
CA LEU A 127 4.56 -1.79 -9.90
C LEU A 127 3.49 -2.89 -9.87
N SER A 128 3.81 -4.08 -9.35
CA SER A 128 2.84 -5.17 -9.23
C SER A 128 1.67 -4.78 -8.34
N VAL A 129 1.93 -4.22 -7.16
CA VAL A 129 0.89 -3.76 -6.22
C VAL A 129 0.07 -2.62 -6.82
N LEU A 130 0.71 -1.66 -7.50
CA LEU A 130 0.01 -0.57 -8.16
C LEU A 130 -0.94 -1.01 -9.27
N ARG A 131 -0.56 -2.05 -10.05
CA ARG A 131 -1.43 -2.61 -11.09
C ARG A 131 -2.66 -3.32 -10.51
N ASP A 132 -2.51 -3.93 -9.35
CA ASP A 132 -3.60 -4.61 -8.63
C ASP A 132 -4.50 -3.61 -7.87
N THR A 133 -4.02 -2.38 -7.69
CA THR A 133 -4.82 -1.27 -7.18
C THR A 133 -5.83 -0.85 -8.25
N ARG A 134 -7.14 -0.98 -7.97
CA ARG A 134 -8.22 -0.72 -8.95
C ARG A 134 -8.49 0.78 -9.21
N GLU A 135 -7.52 1.65 -8.89
CA GLU A 135 -7.62 3.12 -8.97
C GLU A 135 -6.35 3.71 -9.62
N PRO A 136 -6.07 3.41 -10.90
CA PRO A 136 -4.88 3.94 -11.57
C PRO A 136 -4.89 5.47 -11.72
N SER A 137 -6.06 6.10 -11.68
CA SER A 137 -6.24 7.55 -11.77
C SER A 137 -6.07 8.30 -10.44
N HIS A 138 -5.84 7.59 -9.33
CA HIS A 138 -5.63 8.24 -8.04
C HIS A 138 -4.37 9.12 -8.07
N PRO A 139 -4.39 10.37 -7.57
CA PRO A 139 -3.23 11.28 -7.64
C PRO A 139 -1.94 10.67 -7.08
N ARG A 140 -2.02 9.95 -5.95
CA ARG A 140 -0.86 9.25 -5.38
C ARG A 140 -0.34 8.10 -6.24
N ALA A 141 -1.23 7.35 -6.91
CA ALA A 141 -0.81 6.30 -7.83
C ALA A 141 -0.06 6.91 -9.02
N ILE A 142 -0.58 8.00 -9.59
CA ILE A 142 0.06 8.74 -10.69
C ILE A 142 1.45 9.26 -10.27
N GLN A 143 1.55 9.88 -9.10
CA GLN A 143 2.83 10.36 -8.55
C GLN A 143 3.84 9.22 -8.40
N LEU A 144 3.40 8.06 -7.89
CA LEU A 144 4.29 6.91 -7.70
C LEU A 144 4.73 6.31 -9.04
N TYR A 145 3.84 6.18 -10.02
CA TYR A 145 4.22 5.77 -11.38
C TYR A 145 5.23 6.73 -12.02
N ALA A 146 5.03 8.04 -11.84
CA ALA A 146 5.96 9.05 -12.34
C ALA A 146 7.34 8.93 -11.67
N ALA A 147 7.39 8.75 -10.34
CA ALA A 147 8.63 8.58 -9.61
C ALA A 147 9.39 7.30 -10.03
N ILE A 148 8.69 6.19 -10.26
CA ILE A 148 9.30 4.95 -10.79
C ILE A 148 9.87 5.19 -12.20
N LYS A 149 9.15 5.91 -13.06
CA LYS A 149 9.62 6.24 -14.41
C LYS A 149 10.85 7.16 -14.40
N ASP A 150 10.92 8.09 -13.47
CA ASP A 150 12.07 8.98 -13.35
C ASP A 150 13.28 8.26 -12.75
N TRP A 151 13.07 7.33 -11.82
CA TRP A 151 14.09 6.38 -11.39
C TRP A 151 14.59 5.51 -12.54
N GLU A 152 13.71 4.96 -13.38
CA GLU A 152 14.12 4.16 -14.54
C GLU A 152 15.03 4.95 -15.49
N LYS A 153 14.74 6.23 -15.71
CA LYS A 153 15.56 7.12 -16.55
C LYS A 153 16.91 7.47 -15.92
N SER A 154 17.04 7.41 -14.59
CA SER A 154 18.30 7.70 -13.90
C SER A 154 19.27 6.52 -13.94
N LEU A 155 18.80 5.33 -14.34
CA LEU A 155 19.64 4.15 -14.48
C LEU A 155 20.63 4.28 -15.65
N PRO A 156 21.88 3.79 -15.48
CA PRO A 156 22.80 3.57 -16.60
C PRO A 156 22.12 2.74 -17.70
N TRP A 157 22.41 3.08 -18.96
CA TRP A 157 21.80 2.44 -20.13
C TRP A 157 21.69 0.91 -20.04
N PHE A 158 22.77 0.23 -19.63
CA PHE A 158 22.79 -1.23 -19.52
C PHE A 158 21.88 -1.75 -18.40
N GLN A 159 21.87 -1.10 -17.24
CA GLN A 159 20.98 -1.47 -16.13
C GLN A 159 19.51 -1.20 -16.49
N ARG A 160 19.25 -0.12 -17.23
CA ARG A 160 17.92 0.18 -17.74
C ARG A 160 17.43 -0.89 -18.72
N LEU A 161 18.30 -1.34 -19.63
CA LEU A 161 17.97 -2.39 -20.59
C LEU A 161 17.74 -3.73 -19.87
N ASP A 162 18.59 -4.08 -18.91
CA ASP A 162 18.44 -5.29 -18.09
C ASP A 162 17.15 -5.27 -17.25
N TRP A 163 16.82 -4.12 -16.66
CA TRP A 163 15.55 -3.89 -15.99
C TRP A 163 14.34 -4.09 -16.92
N ILE A 164 14.36 -3.50 -18.12
CA ILE A 164 13.23 -3.59 -19.06
C ILE A 164 13.04 -5.02 -19.59
N LEU A 165 14.14 -5.72 -19.90
CA LEU A 165 14.08 -7.05 -20.51
C LEU A 165 13.92 -8.18 -19.50
N ASN A 166 14.65 -8.12 -18.38
CA ASN A 166 14.74 -9.21 -17.42
C ASN A 166 14.04 -8.89 -16.09
N GLY A 167 13.64 -7.64 -15.85
CA GLY A 167 13.06 -7.23 -14.56
C GLY A 167 14.07 -7.25 -13.41
N VAL A 168 15.36 -7.26 -13.71
CA VAL A 168 16.43 -7.32 -12.72
C VAL A 168 16.56 -5.96 -12.03
N GLU A 169 16.40 -5.95 -10.72
CA GLU A 169 16.49 -4.75 -9.91
C GLU A 169 17.98 -4.35 -9.73
N PRO A 170 18.39 -3.14 -10.13
CA PRO A 170 19.77 -2.69 -9.98
C PRO A 170 20.16 -2.60 -8.51
N ALA A 171 21.24 -3.30 -8.14
CA ALA A 171 21.81 -3.23 -6.80
C ALA A 171 22.27 -1.79 -6.49
N ASN A 172 21.97 -1.31 -5.28
CA ASN A 172 22.39 -0.01 -4.75
C ASN A 172 21.83 1.23 -5.48
N SER A 173 20.70 1.12 -6.19
CA SER A 173 20.06 2.31 -6.75
C SER A 173 19.44 3.18 -5.65
N SER A 174 19.80 4.47 -5.61
CA SER A 174 19.21 5.42 -4.67
C SER A 174 17.84 5.86 -5.18
N ILE A 175 16.79 5.65 -4.39
CA ILE A 175 15.43 6.05 -4.74
C ILE A 175 15.07 7.29 -3.93
N SER A 176 14.81 8.39 -4.64
CA SER A 176 14.37 9.66 -4.05
C SER A 176 12.93 9.95 -4.47
N LEU A 177 12.05 10.12 -3.50
CA LEU A 177 10.68 10.57 -3.74
C LEU A 177 10.63 12.10 -3.77
N GLN A 178 9.99 12.66 -4.79
CA GLN A 178 9.74 14.10 -4.90
C GLN A 178 8.45 14.54 -4.18
N PHE A 179 7.84 13.62 -3.44
CA PHE A 179 6.61 13.85 -2.70
C PHE A 179 6.69 13.17 -1.33
N GLU A 180 5.84 13.62 -0.42
CA GLU A 180 5.82 13.08 0.93
C GLU A 180 5.37 11.60 0.95
N PRO A 181 6.15 10.68 1.55
CA PRO A 181 5.82 9.27 1.55
C PRO A 181 4.52 8.94 2.27
N GLY A 182 3.67 8.20 1.55
CA GLY A 182 2.42 7.64 2.06
C GLY A 182 1.31 8.65 2.36
N GLU A 183 0.10 8.12 2.50
CA GLU A 183 -1.11 8.85 2.86
C GLU A 183 -1.73 8.31 4.16
N PHE A 184 -2.09 9.21 5.06
CA PHE A 184 -2.94 8.87 6.21
C PHE A 184 -4.39 8.71 5.74
N ASP A 185 -5.16 7.89 6.45
CA ASP A 185 -6.57 7.59 6.14
C ASP A 185 -7.54 8.42 7.01
N PHE A 186 -7.02 9.43 7.71
CA PHE A 186 -7.77 10.36 8.54
C PHE A 186 -7.37 11.79 8.17
N ASP A 187 -8.38 12.62 7.90
CA ASP A 187 -8.27 14.07 7.74
C ASP A 187 -8.79 14.77 9.01
#